data_AF-A0A971GQ40-F1
#
_entry.id   AF-A0A971GQ40-F1
#
_cell.length_a   1.000
_cell.length_b   1.000
_cell.length_c   1.000
_cell.angle_alpha   90.00
_cell.angle_beta   90.00
_cell.angle_gamma   90.00
#
_symmetry.space_group_name_H-M   'P 1'
#
loop_
_entity.id
_entity.type
_entity.pdbx_description
1 polymer ?
#
loop_
_entity_poly.entity_id
_entity_poly.type
_entity_poly.pdbx_seq_one_letter_code
_entity_poly.pdbx_strand_id
1 'polypeptide(L)'
;MDTHTAAAYKVYQDYLAETGDDTPAVITATASPYKFAGSVCRALGLPVAEDEFSAILQLAEKTGVPVPAGLQNLKERPVRHTRTVAPEAMSDTVMHTLK
;
A
#
# COMPACT_ATOMS: atom_id res chain seq x y z
N MET A 1 3.10 -7.39 -6.70
CA MET A 1 2.72 -6.01 -7.08
C MET A 1 1.69 -5.51 -6.10
N ASP A 2 1.65 -4.21 -5.82
CA ASP A 2 0.52 -3.63 -5.09
C ASP A 2 -0.68 -3.43 -6.05
N THR A 3 -1.83 -3.01 -5.51
CA THR A 3 -3.08 -2.86 -6.28
C THR A 3 -3.00 -1.77 -7.36
N HIS A 4 -2.26 -0.68 -7.14
CA HIS A 4 -2.13 0.42 -8.10
C HIS A 4 -1.28 -0.02 -9.30
N THR A 5 -0.15 -0.66 -9.03
CA THR A 5 0.71 -1.23 -10.08
C THR A 5 -0.02 -2.32 -10.86
N ALA A 6 -0.81 -3.16 -10.18
CA ALA A 6 -1.61 -4.20 -10.83
C ALA A 6 -2.67 -3.62 -11.77
N ALA A 7 -3.33 -2.51 -11.40
CA ALA A 7 -4.29 -1.84 -12.26
C ALA A 7 -3.63 -1.30 -13.54
N ALA A 8 -2.47 -0.65 -13.42
CA ALA A 8 -1.70 -0.17 -14.57
C ALA A 8 -1.25 -1.33 -15.47
N TYR A 9 -0.75 -2.42 -14.88
CA TYR A 9 -0.32 -3.60 -15.63
C TYR A 9 -1.48 -4.25 -16.39
N LYS A 10 -2.66 -4.37 -15.77
CA LYS A 10 -3.84 -4.94 -16.43
C LYS A 10 -4.26 -4.13 -17.65
N VAL A 11 -4.40 -2.81 -17.52
CA VAL A 11 -4.75 -1.93 -18.64
C VAL A 11 -3.69 -1.98 -19.74
N TYR A 12 -2.42 -2.04 -19.38
CA TYR A 12 -1.34 -2.19 -20.36
C TYR A 12 -1.43 -3.50 -21.15
N GLN A 13 -1.72 -4.63 -20.48
CA GLN A 13 -1.90 -5.91 -21.16
C GLN A 13 -3.09 -5.90 -22.14
N ASP A 14 -4.20 -5.26 -21.75
CA ASP A 14 -5.38 -5.12 -22.62
C ASP A 14 -5.05 -4.26 -23.85
N TYR A 15 -4.34 -3.15 -23.65
CA TYR A 15 -3.85 -2.30 -24.73
C TYR A 15 -2.98 -3.06 -25.75
N LEU A 16 -2.00 -3.84 -25.28
CA LEU A 16 -1.15 -4.65 -26.17
C LEU A 16 -1.97 -5.67 -26.98
N ALA A 17 -2.93 -6.33 -26.33
CA ALA A 17 -3.78 -7.33 -26.96
C ALA A 17 -4.69 -6.72 -28.05
N GLU A 18 -5.18 -5.50 -27.84
CA GLU A 18 -6.08 -4.80 -28.77
C GLU A 18 -5.33 -4.15 -29.93
N THR A 19 -4.12 -3.63 -29.69
CA THR A 19 -3.41 -2.78 -30.66
C THR A 19 -2.27 -3.49 -31.38
N GLY A 20 -1.68 -4.52 -30.74
CA GLY A 20 -0.44 -5.12 -31.21
C GLY A 20 0.78 -4.19 -31.14
N ASP A 21 0.72 -3.09 -30.38
CA ASP A 21 1.86 -2.20 -30.17
C ASP A 21 3.03 -2.98 -29.54
N ASP A 22 4.25 -2.75 -30.05
CA ASP A 22 5.50 -3.37 -29.60
C ASP A 22 6.47 -2.35 -28.98
N THR A 23 6.02 -1.10 -28.79
CA THR A 23 6.81 -0.03 -28.18
C THR A 23 7.19 -0.38 -26.73
N PRO A 24 8.48 -0.30 -26.35
CA PRO A 24 8.89 -0.52 -24.97
C PRO A 24 8.20 0.45 -24.00
N ALA A 25 7.56 -0.10 -22.97
CA ALA A 25 6.86 0.68 -21.94
C ALA A 25 7.48 0.48 -20.55
N VAL A 26 7.38 1.51 -19.71
CA VAL A 26 7.79 1.47 -18.30
C VAL A 26 6.59 1.74 -17.42
N ILE A 27 6.26 0.79 -16.54
CA ILE A 27 5.22 0.97 -15.51
C ILE A 27 5.89 1.33 -14.19
N THR A 28 5.53 2.48 -13.63
CA THR A 28 6.08 2.94 -12.35
C THR A 28 5.28 2.34 -11.19
N ALA A 29 5.97 1.57 -10.33
CA ALA A 29 5.36 1.04 -9.12
C ALA A 29 5.25 2.16 -8.06
N THR A 30 4.03 2.62 -7.80
CA THR A 30 3.79 3.80 -6.92
C THR A 30 3.78 3.47 -5.44
N ALA A 31 3.65 2.18 -5.08
CA ALA A 31 3.66 1.73 -3.69
C ALA A 31 4.30 0.35 -3.54
N SER A 32 4.82 0.09 -2.34
CA SER A 32 5.22 -1.26 -1.95
C SER A 32 3.98 -2.16 -1.75
N PRO A 33 4.02 -3.45 -2.15
CA PRO A 33 2.95 -4.42 -1.86
C PRO A 33 2.60 -4.49 -0.37
N TYR A 34 3.58 -4.24 0.51
CA TYR A 34 3.41 -4.24 1.97
C TYR A 34 2.47 -3.15 2.49
N LYS A 35 2.19 -2.10 1.70
CA LYS A 35 1.23 -1.05 2.09
C LYS A 35 -0.23 -1.52 1.98
N PHE A 36 -0.47 -2.59 1.22
CA PHE A 36 -1.79 -3.17 0.95
C PHE A 36 -1.73 -4.69 1.10
N ALA A 37 -1.07 -5.16 2.16
CA ALA A 37 -0.72 -6.56 2.34
C ALA A 37 -1.95 -7.47 2.35
N GLY A 38 -3.07 -7.05 2.95
CA GLY A 38 -4.30 -7.83 2.96
C GLY A 38 -4.84 -8.11 1.55
N SER A 39 -4.86 -7.10 0.69
CA SER A 39 -5.28 -7.23 -0.72
C SER A 39 -4.34 -8.13 -1.51
N VAL A 40 -3.03 -7.99 -1.29
CA VAL A 40 -2.01 -8.80 -1.98
C VAL A 40 -2.09 -10.26 -1.53
N CYS A 41 -2.19 -10.53 -0.23
CA CYS A 41 -2.37 -11.89 0.31
C CYS A 41 -3.60 -12.57 -0.28
N ARG A 42 -4.74 -11.87 -0.35
CA ARG A 42 -5.97 -12.40 -0.96
C ARG A 42 -5.77 -12.74 -2.45
N ALA A 43 -5.13 -11.86 -3.21
CA ALA A 43 -4.85 -12.11 -4.63
C ALA A 43 -3.90 -13.30 -4.84
N LEU A 44 -3.03 -13.58 -3.86
CA LEU A 44 -2.15 -14.75 -3.85
C LEU A 44 -2.82 -16.03 -3.30
N GLY A 45 -4.10 -15.97 -2.95
CA GLY A 45 -4.84 -17.11 -2.39
C GLY A 45 -4.44 -17.48 -0.96
N LEU A 46 -3.83 -16.56 -0.22
CA LEU A 46 -3.50 -16.78 1.19
C LEU A 46 -4.74 -16.64 2.09
N PRO A 47 -4.73 -17.26 3.28
CA PRO A 47 -5.80 -17.08 4.26
C PRO A 47 -6.04 -15.61 4.59
N VAL A 48 -7.29 -15.27 4.92
CA VAL A 48 -7.63 -13.91 5.37
C VAL A 48 -6.99 -13.69 6.74
N ALA A 49 -6.07 -12.73 6.81
CA ALA A 49 -5.48 -12.31 8.07
C ALA A 49 -6.50 -11.55 8.93
N GLU A 50 -6.31 -11.60 10.25
CA GLU A 50 -7.17 -10.91 11.22
C GLU A 50 -7.04 -9.38 11.13
N ASP A 51 -5.82 -8.88 10.87
CA ASP A 51 -5.52 -7.48 10.72
C ASP A 51 -4.40 -7.25 9.68
N GLU A 52 -4.18 -5.99 9.30
CA GLU A 52 -3.22 -5.60 8.26
C GLU A 52 -1.76 -5.92 8.64
N PHE A 53 -1.42 -5.92 9.94
CA PHE A 53 -0.08 -6.26 10.42
C PHE A 53 0.18 -7.77 10.31
N SER A 54 -0.82 -8.58 10.64
CA SER A 54 -0.77 -10.02 10.40
C SER A 54 -0.65 -10.34 8.92
N ALA A 55 -1.32 -9.58 8.05
CA ALA A 55 -1.17 -9.73 6.59
C ALA A 55 0.25 -9.40 6.10
N ILE A 56 0.90 -8.38 6.68
CA ILE A 56 2.30 -8.03 6.38
C ILE A 56 3.23 -9.22 6.68
N LEU A 57 3.06 -9.88 7.83
CA LEU A 57 3.90 -11.02 8.22
C LEU A 57 3.66 -12.23 7.31
N GLN A 58 2.40 -12.54 7.00
CA GLN A 58 2.07 -13.61 6.05
C GLN A 58 2.64 -13.35 4.65
N LEU A 59 2.60 -12.10 4.19
CA LEU A 59 3.17 -11.72 2.90
C LEU A 59 4.69 -11.91 2.88
N ALA A 60 5.37 -11.54 3.97
CA ALA A 60 6.81 -11.74 4.12
C ALA A 60 7.18 -13.22 4.14
N GLU A 61 6.43 -14.04 4.88
CA GLU A 61 6.60 -15.49 4.91
C GLU A 61 6.40 -16.11 3.52
N LYS A 62 5.33 -15.73 2.82
CA LYS A 62 5.02 -16.26 1.49
C LYS A 62 6.05 -15.88 0.43
N THR A 63 6.55 -14.65 0.47
CA THR A 63 7.41 -14.09 -0.58
C THR A 63 8.90 -14.20 -0.30
N GLY A 64 9.30 -14.40 0.96
CA GLY A 64 10.69 -14.33 1.40
C GLY A 64 11.30 -12.93 1.35
N VAL A 65 10.53 -11.90 1.01
CA VAL A 65 11.00 -10.51 0.96
C VAL A 65 10.94 -9.93 2.37
N PRO A 66 12.00 -9.27 2.89
CA PRO A 66 11.95 -8.66 4.21
C PRO A 66 10.89 -7.56 4.33
N VAL A 67 10.24 -7.47 5.49
CA VAL A 67 9.31 -6.37 5.80
C VAL A 67 10.08 -5.05 5.81
N PRO A 68 9.60 -3.98 5.13
CA PRO A 68 10.25 -2.68 5.15
C PRO A 68 10.41 -2.10 6.57
N ALA A 69 11.55 -1.49 6.85
CA ALA A 69 11.89 -0.98 8.19
C ALA A 69 10.87 0.02 8.77
N GLY A 70 10.17 0.78 7.92
CA GLY A 70 9.10 1.70 8.35
C GLY A 70 7.84 1.01 8.87
N LEU A 71 7.59 -0.23 8.44
CA LEU A 71 6.46 -1.06 8.86
C LEU A 71 6.86 -2.05 9.97
N GLN A 72 8.16 -2.34 10.10
CA GLN A 72 8.67 -3.13 11.21
C GLN A 72 8.35 -2.46 12.55
N ASN A 73 7.77 -3.25 13.43
CA ASN A 73 7.35 -2.85 14.76
C ASN A 73 6.42 -1.62 14.79
N LEU A 74 5.67 -1.36 13.71
CA LEU A 74 4.80 -0.19 13.62
C LEU A 74 3.56 -0.34 14.52
N LYS A 75 3.07 -1.57 14.75
CA LYS A 75 1.92 -1.88 15.62
C LYS A 75 2.19 -1.52 17.08
N GLU A 76 3.45 -1.60 17.49
CA GLU A 76 3.95 -1.38 18.84
C GLU A 76 4.28 0.10 19.10
N ARG A 77 4.37 0.93 18.06
CA ARG A 77 4.70 2.35 18.21
C ARG A 77 3.50 3.13 18.76
N PRO A 78 3.74 4.09 19.67
CA PRO A 78 2.68 4.91 20.21
C PRO A 78 2.07 5.80 19.12
N VAL A 79 0.73 5.89 19.10
CA VAL A 79 0.01 6.84 18.25
C VAL A 79 0.27 8.26 18.75
N ARG A 80 0.92 9.09 17.92
CA ARG A 80 1.26 10.48 18.27
C ARG A 80 0.16 11.49 17.98
N HIS A 81 -0.79 11.14 17.12
CA HIS A 81 -1.82 12.04 16.62
C HIS A 81 -3.20 11.49 16.98
N THR A 82 -3.81 12.06 18.01
CA THR A 82 -5.11 11.63 18.56
C THR A 82 -6.21 12.67 18.44
N ARG A 83 -5.88 13.86 17.91
CA ARG A 83 -6.81 14.98 17.77
C ARG A 83 -7.57 14.88 16.44
N THR A 84 -8.89 14.93 16.53
CA THR A 84 -9.79 15.09 15.38
C THR A 84 -10.19 16.56 15.26
N VAL A 85 -10.25 17.07 14.03
CA VAL A 85 -10.52 18.48 13.74
C VAL A 85 -11.55 18.55 12.62
N ALA A 86 -12.53 19.45 12.74
CA ALA A 86 -13.48 19.72 11.65
C ALA A 86 -12.76 20.42 10.48
N PRO A 87 -13.18 20.21 9.22
CA PRO A 87 -12.55 20.82 8.05
C PRO A 87 -12.38 22.34 8.18
N GLU A 88 -13.37 23.03 8.75
CA GLU A 88 -13.40 24.48 8.92
C GLU A 88 -12.36 24.98 9.94
N ALA A 89 -11.95 24.13 10.88
CA ALA A 89 -11.01 24.46 11.95
C ALA A 89 -9.55 24.04 11.64
N MET A 90 -9.27 23.51 10.44
CA MET A 90 -7.94 23.01 10.07
C MET A 90 -6.86 24.11 10.15
N SER A 91 -7.14 25.30 9.61
CA SER A 91 -6.18 26.42 9.59
C SER A 91 -5.75 26.82 11.00
N ASP A 92 -6.73 27.12 11.86
CA ASP A 92 -6.48 27.52 13.24
C ASP A 92 -5.76 26.44 14.03
N THR A 93 -6.10 25.17 13.79
CA THR A 93 -5.45 24.05 14.45
C THR A 93 -3.98 23.92 14.06
N VAL A 94 -3.64 24.09 12.78
CA VAL A 94 -2.24 24.12 12.33
C VAL A 94 -1.50 25.26 13.02
N MET A 95 -2.06 26.47 13.01
CA MET A 95 -1.44 27.64 13.64
C MET A 95 -1.17 27.43 15.14
N HIS A 96 -2.09 26.79 15.86
CA HIS A 96 -1.90 26.47 17.28
C HIS A 96 -0.88 25.36 17.55
N THR A 97 -0.56 24.52 16.56
CA THR A 97 0.34 23.36 16.72
C THR A 97 1.79 23.67 16.34
N LEU A 98 2.04 24.83 15.74
CA LEU A 98 3.38 25.31 15.35
C LEU A 98 4.14 26.02 16.49
N LYS A 99 3.52 26.17 17.67
CA LYS A 99 4.17 26.69 18.89
C LYS A 99 4.84 25.55 19.66
#